data_AF-M1EFK8-F1
#
_entry.id   AF-M1EFK8-F1
#
_cell.length_a   1.000
_cell.length_b   1.000
_cell.length_c   1.000
_cell.angle_alpha   90.00
_cell.angle_beta   90.00
_cell.angle_gamma   90.00
#
_symmetry.space_group_name_H-M   'P 1'
#
loop_
_entity.id
_entity.type
_entity.pdbx_description
1 polymer ?
#
loop_
_entity_poly.entity_id
_entity_poly.type
_entity_poly.pdbx_seq_one_letter_code
_entity_poly.pdbx_strand_id
1 'polypeptide(L)'
;VLLFSTDPDGICHIETSGLDGESNLKQRQVVRGYAEQDSEVDPEKFSSKIECESPNNDLNRFRGYLEHSNKERVGLSKENLLLRGCTIRNTEAVAGIVVYAGHETKAMLNNSGPRYKRSKLERRANTDVLWCVLLLVVMCLTGALGHGIWLSRYENIMFFNIPEPDGHVISPVLAGFYMFWTMIILLQVLIPISLYVSIEIVKLGQIYFIQSDVDFYNEKMDSTVQ
;
A
#
# COMPACT_ATOMS: atom_id res chain seq x y z
N VAL A 1 -29.74 -2.87 1.54
CA VAL A 1 -30.93 -3.27 0.76
C VAL A 1 -31.95 -2.17 0.88
N LEU A 2 -32.43 -1.66 -0.24
CA LEU A 2 -33.37 -0.55 -0.33
C LEU A 2 -34.79 -1.02 0.02
N LEU A 3 -35.39 -0.41 1.05
CA LEU A 3 -36.74 -0.73 1.54
C LEU A 3 -37.74 0.39 1.29
N PHE A 4 -37.29 1.64 1.20
CA PHE A 4 -38.15 2.79 0.96
C PHE A 4 -37.38 3.85 0.17
N SER A 5 -38.10 4.57 -0.69
CA SER A 5 -37.63 5.74 -1.42
C SER A 5 -38.73 6.79 -1.40
N THR A 6 -38.38 8.08 -1.35
CA THR A 6 -39.35 9.17 -1.48
C THR A 6 -39.95 9.31 -2.88
N ASP A 7 -39.38 8.63 -3.87
CA ASP A 7 -39.89 8.60 -5.24
C ASP A 7 -41.15 7.72 -5.32
N PRO A 8 -42.25 8.19 -5.94
CA PRO A 8 -43.54 7.48 -5.97
C PRO A 8 -43.48 6.14 -6.74
N ASP A 9 -42.50 5.96 -7.63
CA ASP A 9 -42.31 4.71 -8.36
C ASP A 9 -41.45 3.70 -7.56
N GLY A 10 -41.04 4.04 -6.34
CA GLY A 10 -40.14 3.22 -5.50
C GLY A 10 -38.72 3.14 -6.06
N ILE A 11 -38.29 4.18 -6.78
CA ILE A 11 -37.02 4.24 -7.48
C ILE A 11 -36.02 5.12 -6.72
N CYS A 12 -34.74 4.78 -6.77
CA CYS A 12 -33.65 5.61 -6.29
C CYS A 12 -32.56 5.69 -7.35
N HIS A 13 -31.99 6.87 -7.60
CA HIS A 13 -30.85 7.02 -8.49
C HIS A 13 -29.55 7.08 -7.69
N ILE A 14 -28.57 6.29 -8.12
CA ILE A 14 -27.23 6.31 -7.53
C ILE A 14 -26.19 6.69 -8.57
N GLU A 15 -25.24 7.49 -8.13
CA GLU A 15 -24.01 7.79 -8.84
C GLU A 15 -22.92 6.81 -8.37
N THR A 16 -22.29 6.10 -9.31
CA THR A 16 -21.24 5.10 -9.03
C THR A 16 -19.85 5.54 -9.48
N SER A 17 -19.67 6.83 -9.81
CA SER A 17 -18.41 7.40 -10.29
C SER A 17 -17.21 7.07 -9.40
N GLY A 18 -17.41 6.98 -8.09
CA GLY A 18 -16.38 6.58 -7.12
C GLY A 18 -16.03 5.08 -7.08
N LEU A 19 -16.78 4.21 -7.77
CA LEU A 19 -16.59 2.74 -7.76
C LEU A 19 -16.17 2.19 -9.12
N ASP A 20 -16.85 2.58 -10.19
CA ASP A 20 -16.62 2.08 -11.55
C ASP A 20 -16.21 3.17 -12.55
N GLY A 21 -16.20 4.43 -12.14
CA GLY A 21 -15.85 5.55 -13.00
C GLY A 21 -16.94 5.94 -14.00
N GLU A 22 -18.13 5.34 -13.93
CA GLU A 22 -19.26 5.72 -14.77
C GLU A 22 -19.96 6.95 -14.20
N SER A 23 -20.21 7.96 -15.05
CA SER A 23 -20.93 9.19 -14.67
C SER A 23 -22.45 9.07 -14.76
N ASN A 24 -22.94 7.98 -15.36
CA ASN A 24 -24.37 7.78 -15.54
C ASN A 24 -25.02 7.39 -14.22
N LEU A 25 -26.19 7.98 -13.95
CA LEU A 25 -27.01 7.58 -12.83
C LEU A 25 -27.57 6.18 -13.07
N LYS A 26 -27.39 5.30 -12.09
CA LYS A 26 -27.93 3.94 -12.11
C LYS A 26 -29.18 3.89 -11.26
N GLN A 27 -30.22 3.29 -11.83
CA GLN A 27 -31.48 3.10 -11.15
C GLN A 27 -31.41 1.92 -10.17
N ARG A 28 -31.99 2.12 -8.99
CA ARG A 28 -32.19 1.13 -7.94
C ARG A 28 -33.66 1.12 -7.56
N GLN A 29 -34.18 -0.04 -7.19
CA GLN A 29 -35.60 -0.21 -6.89
C GLN A 29 -35.80 -0.78 -5.50
N VAL A 30 -36.80 -0.26 -4.82
CA VAL A 30 -37.30 -0.80 -3.56
C VAL A 30 -37.71 -2.27 -3.78
N VAL A 31 -37.44 -3.11 -2.78
CA VAL A 31 -37.84 -4.52 -2.81
C VAL A 31 -39.36 -4.66 -2.96
N ARG A 32 -39.80 -5.62 -3.77
CA ARG A 32 -41.23 -5.91 -3.94
C ARG A 32 -41.87 -6.29 -2.60
N GLY A 33 -43.09 -5.82 -2.36
CA GLY A 33 -43.78 -5.93 -1.07
C GLY A 33 -43.64 -4.68 -0.18
N TYR A 34 -42.58 -3.89 -0.37
CA TYR A 34 -42.40 -2.59 0.29
C TYR A 34 -42.56 -1.40 -0.67
N ALA A 35 -42.58 -1.64 -1.98
CA ALA A 35 -42.74 -0.59 -3.00
C ALA A 35 -44.13 0.07 -3.00
N GLU A 36 -45.16 -0.61 -2.47
CA GLU A 36 -46.55 -0.10 -2.41
C GLU A 36 -46.85 0.68 -1.13
N GLN A 37 -45.87 0.86 -0.24
CA GLN A 37 -46.03 1.64 0.99
C GLN A 37 -45.85 3.14 0.71
N ASP A 38 -46.92 3.91 0.88
CA ASP A 38 -46.94 5.38 0.78
C ASP A 38 -46.20 6.09 1.95
N SER A 39 -45.94 5.36 3.04
CA SER A 39 -45.31 5.90 4.25
C SER A 39 -43.92 5.31 4.44
N GLU A 40 -43.00 6.12 4.99
CA GLU A 40 -41.67 5.67 5.40
C GLU A 40 -41.75 4.41 6.28
N VAL A 41 -40.82 3.48 6.04
CA VAL A 41 -40.77 2.20 6.75
C VAL A 41 -40.46 2.44 8.22
N ASP A 42 -41.43 2.16 9.08
CA ASP A 42 -41.27 2.19 10.53
C ASP A 42 -40.30 1.06 10.98
N PRO A 43 -39.10 1.40 11.50
CA PRO A 43 -38.10 0.40 11.87
C PRO A 43 -38.60 -0.54 12.97
N GLU A 44 -39.49 -0.10 13.85
CA GLU A 44 -40.00 -0.89 14.96
C GLU A 44 -41.00 -1.98 14.51
N LYS A 45 -41.67 -1.75 13.38
CA LYS A 45 -42.65 -2.69 12.80
C LYS A 45 -42.03 -3.64 11.79
N PHE A 46 -40.74 -3.50 11.47
CA PHE A 46 -40.08 -4.34 10.50
C PHE A 46 -39.85 -5.77 11.05
N SER A 47 -40.55 -6.75 10.48
CA SER A 47 -40.55 -8.16 10.93
C SER A 47 -40.05 -9.17 9.89
N SER A 48 -39.38 -8.71 8.83
CA SER A 48 -38.88 -9.55 7.74
C SER A 48 -37.41 -9.95 7.93
N LYS A 49 -37.03 -11.12 7.42
CA LYS A 49 -35.65 -11.63 7.49
C LYS A 49 -34.97 -11.50 6.12
N ILE A 50 -33.73 -11.00 6.09
CA ILE A 50 -32.92 -10.94 4.86
C ILE A 50 -31.89 -12.06 4.89
N GLU A 51 -31.89 -12.92 3.86
CA GLU A 51 -30.85 -13.90 3.60
C GLU A 51 -30.11 -13.51 2.32
N CYS A 52 -28.79 -13.40 2.36
CA CYS A 52 -27.98 -13.01 1.20
C CYS A 52 -26.74 -13.88 1.05
N GLU A 53 -26.16 -13.88 -0.16
CA GLU A 53 -24.91 -14.59 -0.43
C GLU A 53 -23.75 -14.03 0.42
N SER A 54 -22.72 -14.85 0.66
CA SER A 54 -21.52 -14.40 1.36
C SER A 54 -20.85 -13.22 0.65
N PRO A 55 -20.19 -12.32 1.39
CA PRO A 55 -19.48 -11.18 0.83
C PRO A 55 -18.53 -11.59 -0.31
N ASN A 56 -18.60 -10.88 -1.43
CA ASN A 56 -17.76 -11.11 -2.61
C ASN A 56 -17.41 -9.78 -3.30
N ASN A 57 -16.38 -9.79 -4.16
CA ASN A 57 -15.86 -8.59 -4.82
C ASN A 57 -16.56 -8.23 -6.15
N ASP A 58 -17.55 -9.00 -6.59
CA ASP A 58 -18.28 -8.70 -7.82
C ASP A 58 -19.32 -7.60 -7.56
N LEU A 59 -19.05 -6.39 -8.06
CA LEU A 59 -19.93 -5.22 -7.93
C LEU A 59 -21.25 -5.38 -8.67
N ASN A 60 -21.31 -6.22 -9.70
CA ASN A 60 -22.47 -6.37 -10.59
C ASN A 60 -23.40 -7.51 -10.16
N ARG A 61 -22.97 -8.33 -9.21
CA ARG A 61 -23.75 -9.48 -8.73
C ARG A 61 -24.15 -9.29 -7.28
N PHE A 62 -25.44 -9.47 -7.02
CA PHE A 62 -25.96 -9.65 -5.68
C PHE A 62 -27.12 -10.64 -5.74
N ARG A 63 -27.12 -11.62 -4.85
CA ARG A 63 -28.20 -12.60 -4.71
C ARG A 63 -28.61 -12.72 -3.25
N GLY A 64 -29.91 -12.59 -3.02
CA GLY A 64 -30.50 -12.83 -1.72
C GLY A 64 -32.00 -12.98 -1.82
N TYR A 65 -32.66 -13.18 -0.69
CA TYR A 65 -34.10 -13.23 -0.56
C TYR A 65 -34.52 -12.48 0.71
N LEU A 66 -35.63 -11.76 0.61
CA LEU A 66 -36.36 -11.19 1.74
C LEU A 66 -37.51 -12.14 2.08
N GLU A 67 -37.50 -12.68 3.30
CA GLU A 67 -38.54 -13.55 3.82
C GLU A 67 -39.46 -12.73 4.74
N HIS A 68 -40.69 -12.52 4.29
CA HIS A 68 -41.73 -11.83 5.05
C HIS A 68 -42.29 -12.74 6.15
N SER A 69 -43.00 -12.14 7.12
CA SER A 69 -43.58 -12.91 8.25
C SER A 69 -44.63 -13.94 7.81
N ASN A 70 -45.24 -13.76 6.63
CA ASN A 70 -46.15 -14.73 5.99
C ASN A 70 -45.41 -15.89 5.27
N LYS A 71 -44.07 -16.00 5.42
CA LYS A 71 -43.17 -16.94 4.73
C LYS A 71 -43.05 -16.74 3.22
N GLU A 72 -43.55 -15.62 2.69
CA GLU A 72 -43.35 -15.26 1.29
C GLU A 72 -41.91 -14.80 1.07
N ARG A 73 -41.27 -15.32 0.02
CA ARG A 73 -39.88 -15.03 -0.32
C ARG A 73 -39.80 -14.19 -1.57
N VAL A 74 -39.26 -12.99 -1.42
CA VAL A 74 -39.01 -12.06 -2.54
C VAL A 74 -37.53 -12.07 -2.88
N GLY A 75 -37.20 -12.30 -4.15
CA GLY A 75 -35.81 -12.27 -4.62
C GLY A 75 -35.20 -10.87 -4.56
N LEU A 76 -33.98 -10.79 -4.04
CA LEU A 76 -33.16 -9.59 -4.05
C LEU A 76 -32.06 -9.71 -5.11
N SER A 77 -31.92 -8.67 -5.92
CA SER A 77 -30.91 -8.58 -6.97
C SER A 77 -30.01 -7.36 -6.76
N LYS A 78 -29.05 -7.14 -7.66
CA LYS A 78 -28.21 -5.93 -7.66
C LYS A 78 -29.05 -4.65 -7.66
N GLU A 79 -30.26 -4.67 -8.22
CA GLU A 79 -31.15 -3.51 -8.34
C GLU A 79 -31.68 -3.03 -6.99
N ASN A 80 -31.72 -3.91 -5.99
CA ASN A 80 -32.18 -3.57 -4.63
C ASN A 80 -31.02 -3.24 -3.67
N LEU A 81 -29.77 -3.30 -4.15
CA LEU A 81 -28.57 -3.06 -3.33
C LEU A 81 -27.97 -1.69 -3.60
N LEU A 82 -27.82 -0.91 -2.53
CA LEU A 82 -26.99 0.29 -2.51
C LEU A 82 -25.58 -0.11 -2.04
N LEU A 83 -24.55 0.31 -2.78
CA LEU A 83 -23.15 -0.01 -2.47
C LEU A 83 -22.51 1.13 -1.67
N ARG A 84 -21.55 0.78 -0.81
CA ARG A 84 -20.68 1.75 -0.15
C ARG A 84 -19.88 2.52 -1.21
N GLY A 85 -19.82 3.85 -1.10
CA GLY A 85 -19.10 4.71 -2.04
C GLY A 85 -19.94 5.25 -3.19
N CYS A 86 -21.22 4.85 -3.27
CA CYS A 86 -22.18 5.51 -4.15
C CYS A 86 -22.75 6.77 -3.49
N THR A 87 -23.14 7.74 -4.31
CA THR A 87 -23.88 8.92 -3.86
C THR A 87 -25.32 8.82 -4.37
N ILE A 88 -26.30 8.99 -3.49
CA ILE A 88 -27.71 9.05 -3.89
C ILE A 88 -27.97 10.41 -4.54
N ARG A 89 -28.70 10.40 -5.67
CA ARG A 89 -29.07 11.59 -6.44
C ARG A 89 -30.55 11.52 -6.79
N ASN A 90 -31.18 12.66 -7.05
CA ASN A 90 -32.58 12.76 -7.50
C ASN A 90 -33.59 12.03 -6.60
N THR A 91 -33.29 11.89 -5.32
CA THR A 91 -34.16 11.27 -4.30
C THR A 91 -33.82 11.94 -2.98
N GLU A 92 -34.82 12.43 -2.24
CA GLU A 92 -34.61 13.20 -1.01
C GLU A 92 -34.18 12.31 0.15
N ALA A 93 -34.87 11.18 0.34
CA ALA A 93 -34.57 10.23 1.39
C ALA A 93 -34.79 8.79 0.92
N VAL A 94 -34.03 7.88 1.51
CA VAL A 94 -34.20 6.43 1.34
C VAL A 94 -34.07 5.76 2.70
N ALA A 95 -34.83 4.70 2.92
CA ALA A 95 -34.63 3.80 4.06
C ALA A 95 -34.19 2.42 3.56
N GLY A 96 -33.30 1.78 4.32
CA GLY A 96 -32.78 0.48 3.94
C GLY A 96 -32.01 -0.22 5.06
N ILE A 97 -31.81 -1.52 4.90
CA ILE A 97 -31.09 -2.36 5.85
C ILE A 97 -29.65 -2.59 5.37
N VAL A 98 -28.69 -2.41 6.27
CA VAL A 98 -27.28 -2.70 6.03
C VAL A 98 -27.07 -4.21 6.05
N VAL A 99 -26.62 -4.79 4.94
CA VAL A 99 -26.34 -6.24 4.80
C VAL A 99 -24.85 -6.57 4.85
N TYR A 100 -23.98 -5.62 4.50
CA TYR A 100 -22.52 -5.77 4.58
C TYR A 100 -21.94 -4.52 5.25
N ALA A 101 -21.03 -4.71 6.21
CA ALA A 101 -20.42 -3.62 6.97
C ALA A 101 -18.89 -3.67 6.90
N GLY A 102 -18.24 -2.51 6.97
CA GLY A 102 -16.78 -2.40 7.01
C GLY A 102 -16.07 -3.06 5.82
N HIS A 103 -15.19 -4.03 6.12
CA HIS A 103 -14.38 -4.75 5.13
C HIS A 103 -15.17 -5.80 4.34
N GLU A 104 -16.38 -6.15 4.77
CA GLU A 104 -17.26 -7.07 4.03
C GLU A 104 -18.00 -6.37 2.87
N THR A 105 -17.97 -5.04 2.84
CA THR A 105 -18.58 -4.30 1.72
C THR A 105 -17.84 -4.61 0.41
N LYS A 106 -18.61 -4.79 -0.66
CA LYS A 106 -18.06 -5.10 -2.01
C LYS A 106 -17.00 -4.11 -2.46
N ALA A 107 -17.19 -2.81 -2.16
CA ALA A 107 -16.23 -1.75 -2.45
C ALA A 107 -14.88 -1.96 -1.74
N MET A 108 -14.89 -2.41 -0.48
CA MET A 108 -13.66 -2.71 0.26
C MET A 108 -13.02 -4.02 -0.18
N LEU A 109 -13.81 -5.02 -0.53
CA LEU A 109 -13.30 -6.29 -1.08
C LEU A 109 -12.65 -6.09 -2.46
N ASN A 110 -13.12 -5.11 -3.23
CA ASN A 110 -12.49 -4.74 -4.49
C ASN A 110 -11.26 -3.81 -4.31
N ASN A 111 -11.04 -3.30 -3.09
CA ASN A 111 -9.86 -2.50 -2.79
C ASN A 111 -8.66 -3.43 -2.48
N SER A 112 -7.60 -3.37 -3.30
CA SER A 112 -6.38 -4.16 -3.12
C SER A 112 -5.47 -3.68 -1.97
N GLY A 113 -5.95 -2.75 -1.15
CA GLY A 113 -5.18 -2.15 -0.05
C GLY A 113 -3.99 -1.29 -0.51
N PRO A 114 -3.28 -0.69 0.45
CA PRO A 114 -2.10 0.12 0.14
C PRO A 114 -0.97 -0.77 -0.39
N ARG A 115 -0.55 -0.52 -1.63
CA ARG A 115 0.63 -1.18 -2.21
C ARG A 115 1.89 -0.42 -1.79
N TYR A 116 2.91 -1.15 -1.36
CA TYR A 116 4.22 -0.56 -1.07
C TYR A 116 4.89 -0.08 -2.36
N LYS A 117 5.15 1.23 -2.44
CA LYS A 117 5.79 1.89 -3.60
C LYS A 117 7.23 2.26 -3.23
N ARG A 118 8.19 1.91 -4.09
CA ARG A 118 9.59 2.35 -3.99
C ARG A 118 9.93 3.32 -5.11
N SER A 119 10.76 4.32 -4.81
CA SER A 119 11.22 5.26 -5.83
C SER A 119 12.19 4.61 -6.81
N LYS A 120 12.17 5.03 -8.08
CA LYS A 120 13.18 4.63 -9.08
C LYS A 120 14.58 5.07 -8.65
N LEU A 121 14.70 6.22 -7.97
CA LEU A 121 15.97 6.72 -7.44
C LEU A 121 16.55 5.78 -6.39
N GLU A 122 15.72 5.30 -5.47
CA GLU A 122 16.11 4.34 -4.43
C GLU A 122 16.62 3.02 -5.03
N ARG A 123 15.94 2.52 -6.08
CA ARG A 123 16.41 1.32 -6.81
C ARG A 123 17.78 1.54 -7.48
N ARG A 124 18.02 2.72 -8.05
CA ARG A 124 19.31 3.08 -8.65
C ARG A 124 20.40 3.20 -7.59
N ALA A 125 20.16 3.93 -6.50
CA ALA A 125 21.09 4.05 -5.39
C ALA A 125 21.51 2.69 -4.82
N ASN A 126 20.57 1.75 -4.69
CA ASN A 126 20.90 0.39 -4.26
C ASN A 126 21.79 -0.36 -5.27
N THR A 127 21.63 -0.09 -6.56
CA THR A 127 22.49 -0.66 -7.61
C THR A 127 23.90 -0.06 -7.55
N ASP A 128 24.00 1.25 -7.32
CA ASP A 128 25.30 1.93 -7.18
C ASP A 128 26.05 1.46 -5.92
N VAL A 129 25.34 1.23 -4.82
CA VAL A 129 25.92 0.63 -3.59
C VAL A 129 26.48 -0.76 -3.86
N LEU A 130 25.83 -1.57 -4.68
CA LEU A 130 26.34 -2.89 -5.07
C LEU A 130 27.66 -2.75 -5.84
N TRP A 131 27.75 -1.79 -6.77
CA TRP A 131 29.01 -1.49 -7.47
C TRP A 131 30.12 -1.02 -6.52
N CYS A 132 29.79 -0.18 -5.53
CA CYS A 132 30.72 0.23 -4.48
C CYS A 132 31.25 -0.98 -3.68
N VAL A 133 30.38 -1.90 -3.28
CA VAL A 133 30.80 -3.13 -2.57
C VAL A 133 31.72 -3.99 -3.44
N LEU A 134 31.41 -4.15 -4.73
CA LEU A 134 32.28 -4.89 -5.65
C LEU A 134 33.65 -4.24 -5.77
N LEU A 135 33.70 -2.92 -5.95
CA LEU A 135 34.95 -2.16 -6.02
C LEU A 135 35.75 -2.30 -4.72
N LEU A 136 35.09 -2.21 -3.56
CA LEU A 136 35.70 -2.41 -2.24
C LEU A 136 36.40 -3.77 -2.15
N VAL A 137 35.73 -4.85 -2.54
CA VAL A 137 36.31 -6.20 -2.52
C VAL A 137 37.53 -6.29 -3.41
N VAL A 138 37.49 -5.72 -4.62
CA VAL A 138 38.62 -5.70 -5.54
C VAL A 138 39.82 -4.96 -4.92
N MET A 139 39.61 -3.77 -4.35
CA MET A 139 40.67 -3.03 -3.68
C MET A 139 41.25 -3.81 -2.49
N CYS A 140 40.41 -4.42 -1.67
CA CYS A 140 40.87 -5.23 -0.53
C CYS A 140 41.70 -6.44 -0.98
N LEU A 141 41.29 -7.12 -2.06
CA LEU A 141 42.06 -8.23 -2.64
C LEU A 141 43.42 -7.77 -3.17
N THR A 142 43.46 -6.66 -3.91
CA THR A 142 44.74 -6.11 -4.41
C THR A 142 45.67 -5.68 -3.27
N GLY A 143 45.13 -5.10 -2.19
CA GLY A 143 45.89 -4.73 -1.00
C GLY A 143 46.44 -5.95 -0.26
N ALA A 144 45.63 -6.99 -0.08
CA ALA A 144 46.04 -8.24 0.56
C ALA A 144 47.13 -8.98 -0.23
N LEU A 145 46.96 -9.07 -1.56
CA LEU A 145 47.96 -9.67 -2.45
C LEU A 145 49.25 -8.84 -2.48
N GLY A 146 49.14 -7.52 -2.59
CA GLY A 146 50.29 -6.61 -2.55
C GLY A 146 51.08 -6.75 -1.25
N HIS A 147 50.39 -6.83 -0.12
CA HIS A 147 51.00 -7.04 1.20
C HIS A 147 51.69 -8.40 1.30
N GLY A 148 51.03 -9.49 0.86
CA GLY A 148 51.62 -10.83 0.86
C GLY A 148 52.87 -10.93 -0.02
N ILE A 149 52.85 -10.37 -1.23
CA ILE A 149 54.00 -10.34 -2.14
C ILE A 149 55.14 -9.49 -1.55
N TRP A 150 54.82 -8.33 -0.98
CA TRP A 150 55.81 -7.46 -0.34
C TRP A 150 56.53 -8.18 0.80
N LEU A 151 55.78 -8.84 1.68
CA LEU A 151 56.32 -9.57 2.83
C LEU A 151 57.18 -10.77 2.40
N SER A 152 56.76 -11.49 1.35
CA SER A 152 57.54 -12.59 0.77
C SER A 152 58.84 -12.12 0.09
N ARG A 153 58.86 -10.91 -0.49
CA ARG A 153 60.06 -10.37 -1.16
C ARG A 153 61.08 -9.78 -0.20
N TYR A 154 60.64 -9.20 0.92
CA TYR A 154 61.47 -8.46 1.87
C TYR A 154 61.61 -9.15 3.23
N GLU A 155 61.55 -10.48 3.25
CA GLU A 155 61.61 -11.32 4.47
C GLU A 155 62.84 -11.04 5.36
N ASN A 156 63.95 -10.55 4.77
CA ASN A 156 65.24 -10.32 5.42
C ASN A 156 65.43 -8.92 6.04
N ILE A 157 64.44 -8.03 6.01
CA ILE A 157 64.58 -6.69 6.60
C ILE A 157 63.98 -6.69 8.02
N MET A 158 64.85 -6.82 9.02
CA MET A 158 64.52 -6.91 10.46
C MET A 158 63.66 -5.74 10.98
N PHE A 159 63.67 -4.57 10.30
CA PHE A 159 62.85 -3.42 10.68
C PHE A 159 61.36 -3.54 10.35
N PHE A 160 60.97 -4.40 9.39
CA PHE A 160 59.58 -4.54 8.93
C PHE A 160 58.90 -5.82 9.38
N ASN A 161 59.66 -6.83 9.81
CA ASN A 161 59.15 -8.06 10.42
C ASN A 161 59.16 -7.91 11.94
N ILE A 162 58.13 -7.28 12.51
CA ILE A 162 57.94 -7.22 13.97
C ILE A 162 57.35 -8.57 14.41
N PRO A 163 58.09 -9.40 15.17
CA PRO A 163 57.55 -10.66 15.67
C PRO A 163 56.40 -10.37 16.64
N GLU A 164 55.37 -11.20 16.62
CA GLU A 164 54.34 -11.18 17.65
C GLU A 164 54.97 -11.46 19.03
N PRO A 165 54.30 -11.10 20.15
CA PRO A 165 54.83 -11.27 21.51
C PRO A 165 55.34 -12.69 21.84
N ASP A 166 54.85 -13.70 21.13
CA ASP A 166 55.21 -15.12 21.26
C ASP A 166 56.44 -15.53 20.42
N GLY A 167 57.08 -14.60 19.71
CA GLY A 167 58.30 -14.84 18.92
C GLY A 167 58.09 -15.57 17.59
N HIS A 168 56.85 -15.87 17.22
CA HIS A 168 56.51 -16.49 15.94
C HIS A 168 56.40 -15.45 14.81
N VAL A 169 57.01 -15.76 13.67
CA VAL A 169 56.85 -14.99 12.43
C VAL A 169 55.57 -15.42 11.72
N ILE A 170 54.69 -14.46 11.42
CA ILE A 170 53.42 -14.72 10.74
C ILE A 170 53.73 -15.12 9.28
N SER A 171 53.13 -16.23 8.82
CA SER A 171 53.23 -16.62 7.40
C SER A 171 52.74 -15.48 6.49
N PRO A 172 53.41 -15.19 5.36
CA PRO A 172 52.98 -14.14 4.43
C PRO A 172 51.53 -14.28 3.96
N VAL A 173 51.02 -15.51 3.88
CA VAL A 173 49.62 -15.80 3.54
C VAL A 173 48.67 -15.38 4.65
N LEU A 174 49.01 -15.68 5.90
CA LEU A 174 48.20 -15.32 7.07
C LEU A 174 48.22 -13.80 7.30
N ALA A 175 49.38 -13.16 7.09
CA ALA A 175 49.50 -11.71 7.15
C ALA A 175 48.69 -11.01 6.04
N GLY A 176 48.67 -11.55 4.82
CA GLY A 176 47.79 -11.09 3.75
C GLY A 176 46.30 -11.26 4.07
N PHE A 177 45.93 -12.36 4.74
CA PHE A 177 44.55 -12.60 5.19
C PHE A 177 44.11 -11.57 6.24
N TYR A 178 44.94 -11.25 7.24
CA TYR A 178 44.63 -10.18 8.19
C TYR A 178 44.54 -8.82 7.48
N MET A 179 45.46 -8.54 6.56
CA MET A 179 45.46 -7.30 5.80
C MET A 179 44.19 -7.12 4.95
N PHE A 180 43.60 -8.19 4.43
CA PHE A 180 42.30 -8.13 3.74
C PHE A 180 41.20 -7.54 4.64
N TRP A 181 41.08 -8.03 5.87
CA TRP A 181 40.08 -7.52 6.83
C TRP A 181 40.41 -6.10 7.32
N THR A 182 41.70 -5.79 7.53
CA THR A 182 42.14 -4.43 7.86
C THR A 182 41.78 -3.45 6.74
N MET A 183 41.95 -3.85 5.48
CA MET A 183 41.60 -3.02 4.32
C MET A 183 40.10 -2.77 4.19
N ILE A 184 39.24 -3.72 4.58
CA ILE A 184 37.79 -3.50 4.65
C ILE A 184 37.47 -2.38 5.64
N ILE A 185 38.08 -2.40 6.82
CA ILE A 185 37.85 -1.37 7.86
C ILE A 185 38.36 -0.01 7.39
N LEU A 186 39.54 0.05 6.77
CA LEU A 186 40.13 1.29 6.25
C LEU A 186 39.30 1.89 5.10
N LEU A 187 38.77 1.05 4.21
CA LEU A 187 38.02 1.48 3.03
C LEU A 187 36.50 1.50 3.25
N GLN A 188 36.01 1.33 4.48
CA GLN A 188 34.57 1.31 4.80
C GLN A 188 33.84 2.59 4.37
N VAL A 189 34.54 3.72 4.26
CA VAL A 189 34.02 5.01 3.80
C VAL A 189 33.51 4.96 2.34
N LEU A 190 33.93 3.96 1.56
CA LEU A 190 33.49 3.76 0.18
C LEU A 190 32.02 3.35 0.07
N ILE A 191 31.44 2.79 1.14
CA ILE A 191 30.00 2.54 1.25
C ILE A 191 29.37 3.78 1.93
N PRO A 192 28.67 4.65 1.19
CA PRO A 192 28.15 5.88 1.75
C PRO A 192 26.89 5.60 2.57
N ILE A 193 27.05 5.26 3.85
CA ILE A 193 25.92 4.99 4.77
C ILE A 193 25.01 6.23 4.88
N SER A 194 25.61 7.43 4.81
CA SER A 194 24.89 8.69 4.84
C SER A 194 24.00 8.93 3.62
N LEU A 195 24.24 8.28 2.48
CA LEU A 195 23.47 8.48 1.24
C LEU A 195 21.98 8.26 1.46
N TYR A 196 21.61 7.19 2.17
CA TYR A 196 20.22 6.86 2.44
C TYR A 196 19.54 7.92 3.30
N VAL A 197 20.20 8.34 4.38
CA VAL A 197 19.67 9.37 5.29
C VAL A 197 19.54 10.71 4.56
N SER A 198 20.53 11.09 3.76
CA SER A 198 20.48 12.31 2.96
C SER A 198 19.34 12.28 1.94
N ILE A 199 19.11 11.15 1.26
CA ILE A 199 17.98 11.00 0.32
C ILE A 199 16.64 11.17 1.05
N GLU A 200 16.47 10.58 2.23
CA GLU A 200 15.23 10.72 3.01
C GLU A 200 15.01 12.16 3.47
N ILE A 201 16.05 12.85 3.94
CA ILE A 201 15.95 14.27 4.32
C ILE A 201 15.57 15.14 3.11
N VAL A 202 16.17 14.89 1.94
CA VAL A 202 15.82 15.61 0.71
C VAL A 202 14.37 15.35 0.31
N LYS A 203 13.88 14.10 0.38
CA LYS A 203 12.48 13.79 0.10
C LYS A 203 11.52 14.48 1.07
N LEU A 204 11.84 14.50 2.36
CA LEU A 204 11.02 15.21 3.37
C LEU A 204 10.97 16.71 3.08
N GLY A 205 12.10 17.32 2.73
CA GLY A 205 12.14 18.73 2.30
C GLY A 205 11.30 18.98 1.04
N GLN A 206 11.38 18.10 0.04
CA GLN A 206 10.56 18.19 -1.18
C GLN A 206 9.07 18.08 -0.88
N ILE A 207 8.66 17.15 -0.01
CA ILE A 207 7.25 17.02 0.41
C ILE A 207 6.78 18.28 1.11
N TYR A 208 7.59 18.84 2.02
CA TYR A 208 7.26 20.09 2.70
C TYR A 208 7.05 21.25 1.73
N PHE A 209 7.94 21.41 0.73
CA PHE A 209 7.78 22.46 -0.27
C PHE A 209 6.54 22.26 -1.14
N ILE A 210 6.25 21.02 -1.58
CA ILE A 210 5.04 20.72 -2.36
C ILE A 210 3.77 21.00 -1.57
N GLN A 211 3.73 20.63 -0.28
CA GLN A 211 2.57 20.88 0.58
C GLN A 211 2.36 22.37 0.89
N SER A 212 3.42 23.16 0.90
CA SER A 212 3.38 24.60 1.19
C SER A 212 3.17 25.47 -0.06
N ASP A 213 3.05 24.86 -1.23
CA ASP A 213 2.95 25.56 -2.50
C ASP A 213 1.52 26.06 -2.73
N VAL A 214 1.38 27.37 -2.99
CA VAL A 214 0.10 28.04 -3.22
C VAL A 214 -0.47 27.66 -4.59
N ASP A 215 0.36 27.35 -5.58
CA ASP A 215 -0.11 26.94 -6.91
C ASP A 215 -0.83 25.58 -6.87
N PHE A 216 -0.55 24.77 -5.84
CA PHE A 216 -1.20 23.49 -5.59
C PHE A 216 -2.37 23.57 -4.59
N TYR A 217 -2.72 24.76 -4.09
CA TYR A 217 -3.86 24.95 -3.20
C TYR A 217 -5.17 25.02 -3.98
N ASN A 218 -6.17 24.25 -3.54
CA ASN A 218 -7.50 24.26 -4.14
C ASN A 218 -8.45 25.16 -3.35
N GLU A 219 -8.67 26.39 -3.85
CA GLU A 219 -9.56 27.39 -3.23
C GLU A 219 -11.00 26.88 -3.04
N LYS A 220 -11.52 26.05 -3.95
CA LYS A 220 -12.92 25.59 -3.89
C LYS A 220 -13.17 24.59 -2.77
N MET A 221 -12.14 23.81 -2.42
CA MET A 221 -12.22 22.74 -1.42
C MET A 221 -11.53 23.14 -0.11
N ASP A 222 -10.92 24.33 -0.06
CA ASP A 222 -10.05 24.80 1.03
C ASP A 222 -9.05 23.71 1.48
N SER A 223 -8.35 23.12 0.51
CA SER A 223 -7.49 21.95 0.74
C SER A 223 -6.15 22.06 0.03
N THR A 224 -5.08 21.73 0.75
CA THR A 224 -3.73 21.52 0.19
C THR A 224 -3.55 20.07 -0.28
N VAL A 225 -2.46 19.79 -1.01
CA VAL A 225 -2.13 18.45 -1.50
C VAL A 225 -1.84 17.51 -0.33
N GLN A 226 -2.62 16.42 -0.25
CA GLN A 226 -2.47 15.33 0.74
C GLN A 226 -1.73 14.11 0.16
#